data_AF-A0A2J9V3A4-F1
#
_entry.id   AF-A0A2J9V3A4-F1
#
_cell.length_a   1.000
_cell.length_b   1.000
_cell.length_c   1.000
_cell.angle_alpha   90.00
_cell.angle_beta   90.00
_cell.angle_gamma   90.00
#
_symmetry.space_group_name_H-M   'P 1'
#
loop_
_entity.id
_entity.type
_entity.pdbx_description
1 polymer ?
#
loop_
_entity_poly.entity_id
_entity_poly.type
_entity_poly.pdbx_seq_one_letter_code
_entity_poly.pdbx_strand_id
1 'polypeptide(L)'
;MEQDKFTHIFRLPGSIQVRIAKWQQTFRGKSDLVLHQALVARNRQYKNADFQPKGWCVNLFDPDDISITHHGDYIQTAMRTMIDRKVSYKRIYLSRMPLEQATDELRRFKLAWIKKHNIIAQRFNQIQKEAFLNYAREEIETLYPAIPEQSFDRSLWNRLVKQEFGHADNFEDPYFVVKKAKAQPSQSERNRSKHAEGRKPPRRFQPKRFEARNVSH
;
A
#
# COMPACT_ATOMS: atom_id res chain seq x y z
N MET A 1 6.91 -25.54 -27.19
CA MET A 1 7.45 -25.41 -25.83
C MET A 1 6.27 -25.22 -24.91
N GLU A 2 6.09 -26.13 -23.95
CA GLU A 2 4.97 -26.06 -23.01
C GLU A 2 5.50 -25.51 -21.69
N GLN A 3 4.86 -24.45 -21.19
CA GLN A 3 5.16 -23.94 -19.86
C GLN A 3 4.71 -24.98 -18.83
N ASP A 4 5.57 -25.27 -17.86
CA ASP A 4 5.20 -26.16 -16.76
C ASP A 4 4.12 -25.50 -15.89
N LYS A 5 3.47 -26.30 -15.04
CA LYS A 5 2.58 -25.82 -13.99
C LYS A 5 3.34 -24.93 -12.98
N PHE A 6 4.66 -25.11 -12.86
CA PHE A 6 5.52 -24.22 -12.08
C PHE A 6 5.81 -22.91 -12.81
N THR A 7 5.58 -21.80 -12.12
CA THR A 7 5.90 -20.47 -12.62
C THR A 7 7.38 -20.36 -13.02
N HIS A 8 7.64 -19.83 -14.21
CA HIS A 8 8.98 -19.65 -14.81
C HIS A 8 9.78 -20.93 -15.13
N ILE A 9 9.14 -22.11 -15.09
CA ILE A 9 9.73 -23.39 -15.49
C ILE A 9 9.14 -23.84 -16.82
N PHE A 10 10.00 -24.36 -17.70
CA PHE A 10 9.65 -24.86 -19.01
C PHE A 10 10.22 -26.26 -19.19
N ARG A 11 9.39 -27.22 -19.61
CA ARG A 11 9.87 -28.57 -19.93
C ARG A 11 10.27 -28.65 -21.40
N LEU A 12 11.49 -29.12 -21.63
CA LEU A 12 12.04 -29.36 -22.96
C LEU A 12 12.26 -30.88 -23.16
N PRO A 13 12.40 -31.36 -24.41
CA PRO A 13 12.88 -32.70 -24.66
C PRO A 13 14.24 -32.92 -23.97
N GLY A 14 14.27 -33.84 -23.00
CA GLY A 14 15.45 -34.18 -22.20
C GLY A 14 15.97 -33.15 -21.20
N SER A 15 15.28 -32.02 -20.97
CA SER A 15 15.77 -30.98 -20.04
C SER A 15 14.66 -30.15 -19.40
N ILE A 16 15.00 -29.47 -18.31
CA ILE A 16 14.17 -28.46 -17.65
C ILE A 16 14.86 -27.11 -17.80
N GLN A 17 14.13 -26.09 -18.18
CA GLN A 17 14.67 -24.74 -18.32
C GLN A 17 13.93 -23.76 -17.42
N VAL A 18 14.68 -22.94 -16.69
CA VAL A 18 14.17 -21.80 -15.94
C VAL A 18 14.33 -20.56 -16.82
N ARG A 19 13.28 -19.74 -16.94
CA ARG A 19 13.35 -18.45 -17.65
C ARG A 19 12.68 -17.36 -16.83
N ILE A 20 13.43 -16.32 -16.48
CA ILE A 20 12.96 -15.14 -15.75
C ILE A 20 13.47 -13.90 -16.49
N ALA A 21 12.56 -13.19 -17.18
CA ALA A 21 12.92 -12.08 -18.06
C ALA A 21 14.05 -12.46 -19.04
N LYS A 22 15.21 -11.79 -18.96
CA LYS A 22 16.39 -12.09 -19.80
C LYS A 22 17.27 -13.21 -19.23
N TRP A 23 17.09 -13.57 -17.95
CA TRP A 23 17.88 -14.61 -17.32
C TRP A 23 17.28 -15.99 -17.62
N GLN A 24 18.14 -16.94 -17.98
CA GLN A 24 17.75 -18.31 -18.30
C GLN A 24 18.81 -19.29 -17.85
N GLN A 25 18.38 -20.48 -17.43
CA GLN A 25 19.27 -21.58 -17.08
C GLN A 25 18.63 -22.92 -17.44
N THR A 26 19.40 -23.80 -18.08
CA THR A 26 18.92 -25.11 -18.52
C THR A 26 19.59 -26.22 -17.71
N PHE A 27 18.80 -27.18 -17.25
CA PHE A 27 19.21 -28.34 -16.49
C PHE A 27 18.93 -29.60 -17.31
N ARG A 28 19.93 -30.46 -17.48
CA ARG A 28 19.78 -31.71 -18.25
C ARG A 28 19.06 -32.76 -17.41
N GLY A 29 18.11 -33.46 -18.02
CA GLY A 29 17.26 -34.46 -17.36
C GLY A 29 15.85 -33.94 -17.05
N LYS A 30 14.99 -34.86 -16.61
CA LYS A 30 13.57 -34.59 -16.29
C LYS A 30 13.14 -35.12 -14.91
N SER A 31 14.06 -35.71 -14.16
CA SER A 31 13.76 -36.30 -12.86
C SER A 31 13.40 -35.23 -11.83
N ASP A 32 12.74 -35.65 -10.76
CA ASP A 32 12.34 -34.75 -9.67
C ASP A 32 13.55 -34.09 -8.99
N LEU A 33 14.69 -34.78 -8.93
CA LEU A 33 15.95 -34.19 -8.48
C LEU A 33 16.37 -32.98 -9.34
N VAL A 34 16.22 -33.10 -10.67
CA VAL A 34 16.55 -32.02 -11.61
C VAL A 34 15.52 -30.89 -11.50
N LEU A 35 14.24 -31.22 -11.32
CA LEU A 35 13.19 -30.24 -11.05
C LEU A 35 13.47 -29.46 -9.76
N HIS A 36 13.80 -30.15 -8.67
CA HIS A 36 14.19 -29.54 -7.40
C HIS A 36 15.37 -28.58 -7.58
N GLN A 37 16.43 -29.00 -8.28
CA GLN A 37 17.58 -28.13 -8.59
C GLN A 37 17.19 -26.87 -9.38
N ALA A 38 16.30 -27.03 -10.36
CA ALA A 38 15.78 -25.91 -11.15
C ALA A 38 14.96 -24.94 -10.28
N LEU A 39 14.10 -25.44 -9.38
CA LEU A 39 13.32 -24.63 -8.44
C LEU A 39 14.22 -23.87 -7.45
N VAL A 40 15.26 -24.52 -6.93
CA VAL A 40 16.26 -23.87 -6.04
C VAL A 40 16.96 -22.72 -6.78
N ALA A 41 17.43 -22.95 -8.02
CA ALA A 41 18.09 -21.92 -8.82
C ALA A 41 17.14 -20.75 -9.16
N ARG A 42 15.90 -21.06 -9.53
CA ARG A 42 14.83 -20.09 -9.76
C ARG A 42 14.57 -19.22 -8.54
N ASN A 43 14.42 -19.82 -7.35
CA ASN A 43 14.12 -19.08 -6.13
C ASN A 43 15.27 -18.17 -5.69
N ARG A 44 16.52 -18.52 -6.01
CA ARG A 44 17.66 -17.60 -5.81
C ARG A 44 17.47 -16.31 -6.62
N GLN A 45 17.00 -16.41 -7.86
CA GLN A 45 16.72 -15.21 -8.67
C GLN A 45 15.55 -14.38 -8.14
N TYR A 46 14.53 -15.01 -7.56
CA TYR A 46 13.42 -14.27 -6.94
C TYR A 46 13.84 -13.41 -5.75
N LYS A 47 14.95 -13.75 -5.09
CA LYS A 47 15.48 -12.99 -3.94
C LYS A 47 16.19 -11.70 -4.35
N ASN A 48 16.55 -11.52 -5.62
CA ASN A 48 17.20 -10.28 -6.06
C ASN A 48 16.32 -9.06 -5.77
N ALA A 49 16.92 -7.94 -5.38
CA ALA A 49 16.19 -6.72 -5.01
C ALA A 49 15.27 -6.24 -6.14
N ASP A 50 15.79 -6.24 -7.38
CA ASP A 50 15.10 -5.73 -8.57
C ASP A 50 14.03 -6.68 -9.11
N PHE A 51 13.96 -7.91 -8.61
CA PHE A 51 12.93 -8.85 -9.03
C PHE A 51 11.57 -8.42 -8.46
N GLN A 52 10.64 -8.14 -9.37
CA GLN A 52 9.23 -7.90 -9.07
C GLN A 52 8.38 -8.95 -9.81
N PRO A 53 7.70 -9.86 -9.08
CA PRO A 53 6.85 -10.86 -9.72
C PRO A 53 5.71 -10.19 -10.50
N LYS A 54 5.62 -10.49 -11.79
CA LYS A 54 4.59 -9.93 -12.69
C LYS A 54 3.19 -10.31 -12.19
N GLY A 55 2.28 -9.35 -12.12
CA GLY A 55 0.92 -9.53 -11.62
C GLY A 55 0.78 -9.45 -10.09
N TRP A 56 1.88 -9.60 -9.35
CA TRP A 56 1.90 -9.51 -7.88
C TRP A 56 2.20 -8.11 -7.38
N CYS A 57 3.08 -7.40 -8.09
CA CYS A 57 3.51 -6.05 -7.74
C CYS A 57 2.81 -4.97 -8.58
N VAL A 58 2.82 -3.75 -8.06
CA VAL A 58 2.34 -2.54 -8.72
C VAL A 58 3.52 -1.67 -9.15
N ASN A 59 3.42 -1.06 -10.33
CA ASN A 59 4.47 -0.16 -10.81
C ASN A 59 4.52 1.12 -9.97
N LEU A 60 5.73 1.60 -9.73
CA LEU A 60 5.97 2.94 -9.20
C LEU A 60 5.85 3.97 -10.34
N PHE A 61 5.51 5.20 -9.99
CA PHE A 61 5.53 6.32 -10.92
C PHE A 61 6.79 7.16 -10.71
N ASP A 62 7.42 7.56 -11.80
CA ASP A 62 8.50 8.55 -11.76
C ASP A 62 7.90 9.96 -11.59
N PRO A 63 8.32 10.76 -10.59
CA PRO A 63 7.89 12.15 -10.45
C PRO A 63 8.20 13.03 -11.68
N ASP A 64 9.20 12.68 -12.47
CA ASP A 64 9.63 13.46 -13.64
C ASP A 64 8.84 13.11 -14.90
N ASP A 65 8.21 11.93 -14.95
CA ASP A 65 7.40 11.45 -16.07
C ASP A 65 5.89 11.75 -15.86
N ILE A 66 5.55 13.04 -15.84
CA ILE A 66 4.16 13.49 -15.73
C ILE A 66 3.59 13.80 -17.11
N SER A 67 2.63 12.99 -17.53
CA SER A 67 1.84 13.24 -18.73
C SER A 67 0.63 14.14 -18.45
N ILE A 68 0.53 15.21 -19.23
CA ILE A 68 -0.64 16.09 -19.33
C ILE A 68 -1.13 16.04 -20.78
N THR A 69 -2.39 15.68 -20.97
CA THR A 69 -3.03 15.65 -22.28
C THR A 69 -3.76 16.97 -22.50
N HIS A 70 -3.50 17.60 -23.63
CA HIS A 70 -4.16 18.84 -24.03
C HIS A 70 -5.37 18.51 -24.91
N HIS A 71 -6.53 19.03 -24.51
CA HIS A 71 -7.74 19.10 -25.32
C HIS A 71 -8.03 20.58 -25.59
N GLY A 72 -8.73 20.90 -26.68
CA GLY A 72 -8.97 22.29 -27.07
C GLY A 72 -9.54 23.15 -25.93
N ASP A 73 -10.50 22.61 -25.18
CA ASP A 73 -11.21 23.35 -24.12
C ASP A 73 -10.67 23.08 -22.71
N TYR A 74 -9.85 22.04 -22.52
CA TYR A 74 -9.37 21.61 -21.21
C TYR A 74 -8.08 20.81 -21.29
N ILE A 75 -7.32 20.80 -20.21
CA ILE A 75 -6.18 19.89 -20.04
C ILE A 75 -6.52 18.84 -19.00
N GLN A 76 -5.89 17.66 -19.11
CA GLN A 76 -6.12 16.59 -18.14
C GLN A 76 -4.87 15.78 -17.85
N THR A 77 -4.84 15.17 -16.67
CA THR A 77 -3.88 14.11 -16.35
C THR A 77 -4.62 12.86 -15.87
N ALA A 78 -4.17 11.70 -16.32
CA ALA A 78 -4.76 10.40 -15.96
C ALA A 78 -4.06 9.84 -14.73
N MET A 79 -4.83 9.26 -13.82
CA MET A 79 -4.30 8.57 -12.64
C MET A 79 -5.26 7.48 -12.16
N ARG A 80 -4.92 6.83 -11.06
CA ARG A 80 -5.79 5.88 -10.40
C ARG A 80 -6.25 6.43 -9.05
N THR A 81 -7.49 6.17 -8.67
CA THR A 81 -7.97 6.50 -7.32
C THR A 81 -7.12 5.77 -6.28
N MET A 82 -6.86 6.40 -5.14
CA MET A 82 -6.06 5.77 -4.10
C MET A 82 -6.75 4.56 -3.47
N ILE A 83 -8.08 4.56 -3.42
CA ILE A 83 -8.88 3.37 -3.07
C ILE A 83 -9.31 2.68 -4.36
N ASP A 84 -9.27 1.35 -4.40
CA ASP A 84 -9.66 0.49 -5.54
C ASP A 84 -8.86 0.65 -6.85
N ARG A 85 -8.04 1.69 -6.99
CA ARG A 85 -7.19 1.95 -8.16
C ARG A 85 -7.94 2.05 -9.48
N LYS A 86 -9.18 2.54 -9.46
CA LYS A 86 -9.96 2.83 -10.67
C LYS A 86 -9.32 3.96 -11.45
N VAL A 87 -9.29 3.86 -12.78
CA VAL A 87 -8.77 4.93 -13.63
C VAL A 87 -9.67 6.16 -13.48
N SER A 88 -9.06 7.32 -13.29
CA SER A 88 -9.76 8.58 -13.12
C SER A 88 -8.92 9.74 -13.67
N TYR A 89 -9.57 10.87 -13.96
CA TYR A 89 -8.99 11.99 -14.68
C TYR A 89 -9.21 13.29 -13.92
N LYS A 90 -8.12 14.00 -13.61
CA LYS A 90 -8.23 15.39 -13.15
C LYS A 90 -8.21 16.28 -14.38
N ARG A 91 -9.31 17.00 -14.60
CA ARG A 91 -9.50 17.92 -15.73
C ARG A 91 -9.54 19.36 -15.24
N ILE A 92 -8.89 20.26 -15.97
CA ILE A 92 -8.96 21.70 -15.76
C ILE A 92 -9.37 22.35 -17.08
N TYR A 93 -10.50 23.06 -17.09
CA TYR A 93 -11.00 23.78 -18.25
C TYR A 93 -10.28 25.11 -18.42
N LEU A 94 -9.82 25.39 -19.64
CA LEU A 94 -9.05 26.61 -19.95
C LEU A 94 -9.90 27.88 -19.92
N SER A 95 -11.22 27.74 -19.89
CA SER A 95 -12.15 28.86 -19.64
C SER A 95 -12.03 29.44 -18.23
N ARG A 96 -11.48 28.68 -17.27
CA ARG A 96 -11.38 29.08 -15.86
C ARG A 96 -10.03 29.69 -15.49
N MET A 97 -8.98 29.34 -16.22
CA MET A 97 -7.63 29.84 -15.95
C MET A 97 -6.70 29.70 -17.17
N PRO A 98 -5.64 30.51 -17.27
CA PRO A 98 -4.66 30.42 -18.34
C PRO A 98 -3.96 29.06 -18.39
N LEU A 99 -3.54 28.64 -19.59
CA LEU A 99 -2.93 27.33 -19.86
C LEU A 99 -1.70 27.04 -18.99
N GLU A 100 -0.81 28.02 -18.82
CA GLU A 100 0.41 27.88 -18.04
C GLU A 100 0.08 27.56 -16.56
N GLN A 101 -0.82 28.34 -15.97
CA GLN A 101 -1.26 28.14 -14.59
C GLN A 101 -2.00 26.81 -14.41
N ALA A 102 -2.83 26.41 -15.38
CA ALA A 102 -3.52 25.13 -15.37
C ALA A 102 -2.53 23.96 -15.40
N THR A 103 -1.48 24.07 -16.22
CA THR A 103 -0.44 23.04 -16.38
C THR A 103 0.34 22.86 -15.08
N ASP A 104 0.74 23.98 -14.46
CA ASP A 104 1.41 23.98 -13.16
C ASP A 104 0.55 23.38 -12.06
N GLU A 105 -0.74 23.71 -12.01
CA GLU A 105 -1.66 23.16 -11.03
C GLU A 105 -1.81 21.64 -11.19
N LEU A 106 -2.04 21.15 -12.42
CA LEU A 106 -2.09 19.71 -12.69
C LEU A 106 -0.80 19.00 -12.34
N ARG A 107 0.36 19.61 -12.62
CA ARG A 107 1.66 19.04 -12.30
C ARG A 107 1.85 18.93 -10.79
N ARG A 108 1.56 19.98 -10.02
CA ARG A 108 1.63 19.97 -8.55
C ARG A 108 0.70 18.92 -7.95
N PHE A 109 -0.53 18.84 -8.45
CA PHE A 109 -1.51 17.84 -8.05
C PHE A 109 -1.01 16.41 -8.32
N LYS A 110 -0.53 16.15 -9.54
CA LYS A 110 -0.02 14.84 -9.95
C LYS A 110 1.23 14.44 -9.15
N LEU A 111 2.15 15.36 -8.88
CA LEU A 111 3.32 15.11 -8.03
C LEU A 111 2.91 14.70 -6.61
N ALA A 112 1.95 15.40 -6.00
CA ALA A 112 1.44 15.04 -4.69
C ALA A 112 0.80 13.65 -4.68
N TRP A 113 0.09 13.29 -5.76
CA TRP A 113 -0.50 11.97 -5.92
C TRP A 113 0.56 10.88 -6.09
N ILE A 114 1.57 11.09 -6.94
CA ILE A 114 2.68 10.15 -7.18
C ILE A 114 3.38 9.82 -5.85
N LYS A 115 3.71 10.83 -5.04
CA LYS A 115 4.34 10.64 -3.73
C LYS A 115 3.53 9.71 -2.83
N LYS A 116 2.22 9.97 -2.70
CA LYS A 116 1.32 9.15 -1.87
C LYS A 116 1.16 7.73 -2.42
N HIS A 117 0.98 7.60 -3.74
CA HIS A 117 0.86 6.31 -4.41
C HIS A 117 2.11 5.46 -4.18
N ASN A 118 3.30 6.02 -4.40
CA ASN A 118 4.56 5.28 -4.31
C ASN A 118 4.84 4.76 -2.90
N ILE A 119 4.49 5.52 -1.86
CA ILE A 119 4.59 5.05 -0.46
C ILE A 119 3.79 3.75 -0.24
N ILE A 120 2.54 3.73 -0.72
CA ILE A 120 1.68 2.54 -0.59
C ILE A 120 2.19 1.41 -1.47
N ALA A 121 2.55 1.72 -2.73
CA ALA A 121 3.04 0.76 -3.69
C ALA A 121 4.30 0.04 -3.20
N GLN A 122 5.24 0.75 -2.56
CA GLN A 122 6.43 0.14 -1.96
C GLN A 122 6.06 -0.88 -0.88
N ARG A 123 5.20 -0.51 0.07
CA ARG A 123 4.76 -1.43 1.15
C ARG A 123 3.96 -2.61 0.61
N PHE A 124 3.06 -2.36 -0.33
CA PHE A 124 2.28 -3.40 -1.00
C PHE A 124 3.21 -4.39 -1.72
N ASN A 125 4.16 -3.89 -2.50
CA ASN A 125 5.11 -4.73 -3.24
C ASN A 125 5.99 -5.55 -2.32
N GLN A 126 6.40 -5.00 -1.17
CA GLN A 126 7.18 -5.72 -0.17
C GLN A 126 6.42 -6.92 0.38
N ILE A 127 5.18 -6.72 0.85
CA ILE A 127 4.32 -7.78 1.40
C ILE A 127 4.04 -8.85 0.32
N GLN A 128 3.70 -8.41 -0.89
CA GLN A 128 3.43 -9.32 -2.00
C GLN A 128 4.66 -10.14 -2.41
N LYS A 129 5.85 -9.53 -2.40
CA LYS A 129 7.10 -10.24 -2.69
C LYS A 129 7.42 -11.27 -1.62
N GLU A 130 7.21 -10.94 -0.35
CA GLU A 130 7.39 -11.89 0.75
C GLU A 130 6.44 -13.09 0.63
N ALA A 131 5.15 -12.83 0.38
CA ALA A 131 4.16 -13.90 0.14
C ALA A 131 4.56 -14.77 -1.07
N PHE A 132 4.97 -14.17 -2.18
CA PHE A 132 5.45 -14.88 -3.36
C PHE A 132 6.65 -15.79 -3.05
N LEU A 133 7.61 -15.30 -2.26
CA LEU A 133 8.78 -16.09 -1.86
C LEU A 133 8.42 -17.25 -0.93
N ASN A 134 7.37 -17.10 -0.11
CA ASN A 134 6.88 -18.19 0.74
C ASN A 134 6.25 -19.30 -0.10
N TYR A 135 5.39 -18.98 -1.06
CA TYR A 135 4.88 -19.97 -2.02
C TYR A 135 6.01 -20.65 -2.80
N ALA A 136 6.98 -19.86 -3.26
CA ALA A 136 8.13 -20.42 -3.98
C ALA A 136 8.93 -21.41 -3.10
N ARG A 137 9.03 -21.17 -1.78
CA ARG A 137 9.67 -22.09 -0.83
C ARG A 137 8.87 -23.39 -0.68
N GLU A 138 7.55 -23.28 -0.54
CA GLU A 138 6.64 -24.43 -0.48
C GLU A 138 6.78 -25.33 -1.72
N GLU A 139 6.97 -24.76 -2.91
CA GLU A 139 7.20 -25.53 -4.13
C GLU A 139 8.51 -26.35 -4.09
N ILE A 140 9.54 -25.87 -3.38
CA ILE A 140 10.79 -26.64 -3.21
C ILE A 140 10.55 -27.82 -2.26
N GLU A 141 9.84 -27.58 -1.16
CA GLU A 141 9.62 -28.57 -0.10
C GLU A 141 8.68 -29.69 -0.56
N THR A 142 7.66 -29.34 -1.35
CA THR A 142 6.59 -30.25 -1.74
C THR A 142 6.77 -30.81 -3.16
N LEU A 143 7.55 -30.13 -4.01
CA LEU A 143 7.59 -30.38 -5.46
C LEU A 143 6.20 -30.36 -6.11
N TYR A 144 5.29 -29.56 -5.55
CA TYR A 144 3.99 -29.24 -6.13
C TYR A 144 3.91 -27.75 -6.46
N PRO A 145 3.21 -27.38 -7.55
CA PRO A 145 3.01 -25.98 -7.89
C PRO A 145 2.10 -25.31 -6.84
N ALA A 146 2.60 -24.26 -6.20
CA ALA A 146 1.96 -23.56 -5.09
C ALA A 146 1.81 -22.07 -5.34
N ILE A 147 2.58 -21.49 -6.27
CA ILE A 147 2.44 -20.07 -6.65
C ILE A 147 1.12 -19.88 -7.41
N PRO A 148 0.12 -19.17 -6.86
CA PRO A 148 -1.15 -18.98 -7.55
C PRO A 148 -1.05 -17.99 -8.71
N GLU A 149 -1.97 -18.11 -9.66
CA GLU A 149 -2.25 -17.05 -10.62
C GLU A 149 -2.89 -15.86 -9.88
N GLN A 150 -2.08 -14.85 -9.57
CA GLN A 150 -2.52 -13.77 -8.71
C GLN A 150 -3.15 -12.63 -9.54
N SER A 151 -4.30 -12.15 -9.05
CA SER A 151 -4.85 -10.85 -9.42
C SER A 151 -4.56 -9.81 -8.33
N PHE A 152 -4.64 -8.53 -8.68
CA PHE A 152 -4.36 -7.44 -7.74
C PHE A 152 -5.21 -7.55 -6.46
N ASP A 153 -4.55 -7.70 -5.31
CA ASP A 153 -5.23 -7.75 -4.00
C ASP A 153 -5.71 -6.36 -3.58
N ARG A 154 -6.95 -6.05 -3.98
CA ARG A 154 -7.65 -4.82 -3.61
C ARG A 154 -7.82 -4.69 -2.09
N SER A 155 -8.01 -5.80 -1.39
CA SER A 155 -8.27 -5.79 0.05
C SER A 155 -7.02 -5.36 0.82
N LEU A 156 -5.85 -5.92 0.47
CA LEU A 156 -4.55 -5.54 1.03
C LEU A 156 -4.24 -4.08 0.71
N TRP A 157 -4.40 -3.67 -0.55
CA TRP A 157 -4.15 -2.29 -0.95
C TRP A 157 -5.00 -1.29 -0.15
N ASN A 158 -6.32 -1.48 -0.13
CA ASN A 158 -7.24 -0.58 0.56
C ASN A 158 -6.94 -0.53 2.07
N ARG A 159 -6.52 -1.65 2.67
CA ARG A 159 -6.09 -1.70 4.07
C ARG A 159 -4.84 -0.85 4.31
N LEU A 160 -3.81 -0.96 3.47
CA LEU A 160 -2.59 -0.17 3.56
C LEU A 160 -2.87 1.33 3.40
N VAL A 161 -3.72 1.68 2.45
CA VAL A 161 -4.16 3.07 2.24
C VAL A 161 -4.87 3.62 3.47
N LYS A 162 -5.79 2.83 4.06
CA LYS A 162 -6.50 3.22 5.29
C LYS A 162 -5.57 3.38 6.48
N GLN A 163 -4.58 2.49 6.62
CA GLN A 163 -3.60 2.56 7.71
C GLN A 163 -2.69 3.79 7.61
N GLU A 164 -2.22 4.11 6.40
CA GLU A 164 -1.28 5.22 6.22
C GLU A 164 -1.96 6.59 6.22
N PHE A 165 -3.19 6.69 5.70
CA PHE A 165 -3.80 7.97 5.41
C PHE A 165 -5.23 8.15 5.99
N GLY A 166 -5.85 7.12 6.57
CA GLY A 166 -7.15 7.21 7.26
C GLY A 166 -8.36 6.65 6.48
N HIS A 167 -9.57 6.82 7.04
CA HIS A 167 -10.82 6.24 6.50
C HIS A 167 -11.43 7.03 5.34
N ALA A 168 -11.98 6.30 4.35
CA ALA A 168 -12.60 6.78 3.10
C ALA A 168 -13.56 7.96 3.29
N ASP A 169 -14.35 7.92 4.35
CA ASP A 169 -15.41 8.87 4.64
C ASP A 169 -14.89 10.25 5.09
N ASN A 170 -13.58 10.39 5.30
CA ASN A 170 -12.93 11.66 5.63
C ASN A 170 -12.33 12.37 4.40
N PHE A 171 -12.59 11.90 3.17
CA PHE A 171 -11.96 12.45 1.97
C PHE A 171 -12.93 13.26 1.14
N GLU A 172 -12.68 14.57 1.06
CA GLU A 172 -13.34 15.46 0.10
C GLU A 172 -12.84 15.22 -1.33
N ASP A 173 -11.60 14.74 -1.49
CA ASP A 173 -10.97 14.51 -2.78
C ASP A 173 -10.87 13.00 -3.10
N PRO A 174 -11.54 12.47 -4.15
CA PRO A 174 -11.53 11.05 -4.50
C PRO A 174 -10.16 10.54 -4.98
N TYR A 175 -9.23 11.44 -5.27
CA TYR A 175 -7.86 11.16 -5.68
C TYR A 175 -6.90 11.11 -4.48
N PHE A 176 -7.29 11.65 -3.32
CA PHE A 176 -6.43 11.74 -2.14
C PHE A 176 -7.04 11.17 -0.88
N VAL A 177 -6.18 10.51 -0.12
CA VAL A 177 -6.48 10.06 1.24
C VAL A 177 -5.75 11.09 2.11
N VAL A 178 -6.51 12.09 2.58
CA VAL A 178 -5.99 13.21 3.36
C VAL A 178 -5.67 12.71 4.76
N LYS A 179 -4.39 12.76 5.17
CA LYS A 179 -4.07 12.64 6.60
C LYS A 179 -4.85 13.76 7.29
N LYS A 180 -5.75 13.44 8.22
CA LYS A 180 -6.13 14.43 9.24
C LYS A 180 -4.81 14.87 9.85
N ALA A 181 -4.38 16.11 9.56
CA ALA A 181 -3.46 16.78 10.45
C ALA A 181 -4.09 16.61 11.83
N LYS A 182 -3.36 16.09 12.81
CA LYS A 182 -3.79 16.22 14.21
C LYS A 182 -4.12 17.69 14.35
N ALA A 183 -5.41 18.02 14.44
CA ALA A 183 -5.84 19.38 14.62
C ALA A 183 -5.12 19.84 15.88
N GLN A 184 -4.17 20.76 15.73
CA GLN A 184 -3.76 21.51 16.90
C GLN A 184 -5.04 22.24 17.33
N PRO A 185 -5.51 22.02 18.57
CA PRO A 185 -6.70 22.70 19.04
C PRO A 185 -6.48 24.19 18.84
N SER A 186 -7.44 24.83 18.19
CA SER A 186 -7.46 26.27 17.97
C SER A 186 -7.22 26.98 19.31
N GLN A 187 -6.55 28.14 19.30
CA GLN A 187 -6.26 28.89 20.55
C GLN A 187 -7.52 29.18 21.38
N SER A 188 -8.70 29.20 20.76
CA SER A 188 -10.00 29.31 21.43
C SER A 188 -10.37 28.10 22.30
N GLU A 189 -9.91 26.88 21.98
CA GLU A 189 -10.11 25.68 22.81
C GLU A 189 -9.10 25.59 23.96
N ARG A 190 -7.88 26.14 23.80
CA ARG A 190 -6.90 26.26 24.89
C ARG A 190 -7.31 27.28 25.98
N ASN A 191 -8.09 28.29 25.61
CA ASN A 191 -8.55 29.30 26.57
C ASN A 191 -9.80 28.87 27.35
N ARG A 192 -10.60 27.92 26.82
CA ARG A 192 -11.74 27.35 27.57
C ARG A 192 -11.32 26.38 28.66
N SER A 193 -10.23 25.62 28.46
CA SER A 193 -9.70 24.69 29.46
C SER A 193 -8.99 25.38 30.64
N LYS A 194 -8.44 26.58 30.46
CA LYS A 194 -7.87 27.38 31.57
C LYS A 194 -8.90 28.02 32.51
N HIS A 195 -10.13 28.25 32.05
CA HIS A 195 -11.18 28.83 32.90
C HIS A 195 -11.98 27.79 33.71
N ALA A 196 -11.83 26.49 33.42
CA ALA A 196 -12.52 25.43 34.15
C ALA A 196 -11.77 24.94 35.42
N GLU A 197 -10.48 25.24 35.57
CA GLU A 197 -9.67 24.84 36.74
C GLU A 197 -9.85 25.75 37.98
N GLY A 198 -10.73 26.76 37.92
CA GLY A 198 -10.88 27.75 38.99
C GLY A 198 -12.02 27.53 40.00
N ARG A 199 -12.89 26.52 39.84
CA ARG A 199 -14.03 26.34 40.76
C ARG A 199 -13.81 25.16 41.70
N LYS A 200 -13.34 25.48 42.90
CA LYS A 200 -13.33 24.55 44.05
C LYS A 200 -14.76 24.02 44.29
N PRO A 201 -14.96 22.70 44.43
CA PRO A 201 -16.26 22.16 44.84
C PRO A 201 -16.55 22.53 46.31
N PRO A 202 -17.82 22.71 46.71
CA PRO A 202 -18.17 22.99 48.09
C PRO A 202 -17.84 21.78 48.98
N ARG A 203 -17.24 22.05 50.15
CA ARG A 203 -16.86 21.05 51.15
C ARG A 203 -18.10 20.27 51.60
N ARG A 204 -18.10 18.96 51.34
CA ARG A 204 -19.09 18.01 51.87
C ARG A 204 -18.80 17.76 53.35
N PHE A 205 -19.76 18.09 54.21
CA PHE A 205 -19.75 17.76 55.64
C PHE A 205 -19.64 16.24 55.82
N GLN A 206 -18.67 15.77 56.60
CA GLN A 206 -18.61 14.38 57.09
C GLN A 206 -19.15 14.33 58.53
N PRO A 207 -19.99 13.34 58.89
CA PRO A 207 -20.51 13.22 60.24
C PRO A 207 -19.46 12.70 61.22
N LYS A 208 -19.45 13.26 62.43
CA LYS A 208 -18.58 12.85 63.54
C LYS A 208 -18.91 11.42 63.99
N ARG A 209 -17.92 10.52 63.94
CA ARG A 209 -17.90 9.28 64.72
C ARG A 209 -17.88 9.65 66.21
N PHE A 210 -18.91 9.24 66.95
CA PHE A 210 -18.88 9.22 68.41
C PHE A 210 -18.46 7.82 68.86
N GLU A 211 -17.30 7.72 69.49
CA GLU A 211 -16.91 6.62 70.36
C GLU A 211 -17.07 7.06 71.81
N ALA A 212 -17.85 6.31 72.60
CA ALA A 212 -17.75 6.22 74.06
C ALA A 212 -18.57 4.98 74.48
N ARG A 213 -17.92 3.85 74.79
CA ARG A 213 -17.40 3.44 76.11
C ARG A 213 -18.43 2.63 76.92
N ASN A 214 -18.03 1.39 77.22
CA ASN A 214 -18.57 0.49 78.22
C ASN A 214 -18.82 1.17 79.57
N VAL A 215 -19.92 0.81 80.24
CA VAL A 215 -19.95 0.57 81.70
C VAL A 215 -20.94 -0.56 81.99
N SER A 216 -20.46 -1.56 82.73
CA SER A 216 -21.23 -2.64 83.34
C SER A 216 -21.88 -2.18 84.66
N HIS A 217 -23.11 -2.60 84.95
CA HIS A 217 -23.52 -3.26 86.19
C HIS A 217 -24.95 -3.79 86.09
#